data_AF-A0A1Q4G527-F1
#
_entry.id   AF-A0A1Q4G527-F1
#
_cell.length_a   1.000
_cell.length_b   1.000
_cell.length_c   1.000
_cell.angle_alpha   90.00
_cell.angle_beta   90.00
_cell.angle_gamma   90.00
#
_symmetry.space_group_name_H-M   'P 1'
#
loop_
_entity.id
_entity.type
_entity.pdbx_description
1 polymer ?
#
loop_
_entity_poly.entity_id
_entity_poly.type
_entity_poly.pdbx_seq_one_letter_code
_entity_poly.pdbx_strand_id
1 'polypeptide(L)'
;MQKKKLHIKRNVAVCFLGFFSLSGQHIHAQTTSITLPQANIQARTDYNTAINAGNYTSVITLLPSFSVKSTAANFNSTTSGSFPASLVHMKLSSIGSLVLLGLGTNNEVTLSTGGGVLYAAVASVASGAVTANARIATASQTWTAGVFTNDVSFYTQGVLAGSISPASFTLSITIPGFISPPSSIGTTNIAVNDLSFYRSANGISANQIISVSSTVPYVPSIRTSSAQFSFSTGLPYNTLPVSPVSTVSTTLNGVGTATVANLSTSDQALTSAAGIAVATNNNSSITHTYTIGSAFLKSNFIQAGTYTVPLTYSWNKSSSVTYPTTPVQAQASGNLTIVVSDLGEIVANQQTVNLPFTTTSNYVNGVSTNVPSHLKLSKTTPYNVYVRATTSSFTSGVNSIPLSVLRIGPMAGQTGVNTVTLSTTAQQLIQNADPVIDRTLNMLYSIPASQTSNLLGKPAGTYTANIIYSFVAP
;
A
#
# COMPACT_ATOMS: atom_id res chain seq x y z
N MET A 1 66.63 4.15 -52.47
CA MET A 1 66.18 2.75 -52.60
C MET A 1 65.36 2.35 -51.38
N GLN A 2 64.05 2.10 -51.61
CA GLN A 2 63.19 1.03 -51.04
C GLN A 2 63.61 0.36 -49.71
N LYS A 3 62.75 0.04 -48.73
CA LYS A 3 61.28 -0.06 -48.63
C LYS A 3 60.95 -0.23 -47.12
N LYS A 4 59.83 0.34 -46.66
CA LYS A 4 59.16 0.00 -45.39
C LYS A 4 58.71 -1.46 -45.41
N LYS A 5 58.86 -2.19 -44.29
CA LYS A 5 58.26 -3.52 -44.09
C LYS A 5 57.26 -3.49 -42.93
N LEU A 6 56.01 -3.72 -43.30
CA LEU A 6 54.90 -4.18 -42.46
C LEU A 6 54.67 -5.64 -42.87
N HIS A 7 54.62 -6.59 -41.93
CA HIS A 7 54.12 -7.94 -42.24
C HIS A 7 53.24 -8.52 -41.14
N ILE A 8 52.12 -9.02 -41.64
CA ILE A 8 50.91 -9.54 -41.03
C ILE A 8 51.07 -11.04 -40.70
N LYS A 9 50.41 -11.47 -39.63
CA LYS A 9 50.24 -12.87 -39.18
C LYS A 9 49.46 -13.71 -40.20
N ARG A 10 49.81 -14.99 -40.36
CA ARG A 10 48.95 -16.00 -41.00
C ARG A 10 49.02 -17.34 -40.27
N ASN A 11 47.83 -17.89 -40.04
CA ASN A 11 47.53 -19.18 -39.45
C ASN A 11 48.08 -20.35 -40.27
N VAL A 12 48.51 -21.41 -39.58
CA VAL A 12 48.84 -22.71 -40.16
C VAL A 12 47.90 -23.76 -39.56
N ALA A 13 47.19 -24.45 -40.45
CA ALA A 13 46.41 -25.64 -40.19
C ALA A 13 47.33 -26.86 -39.98
N VAL A 14 46.94 -27.77 -39.09
CA VAL A 14 47.56 -29.09 -38.97
C VAL A 14 46.45 -30.14 -39.02
N CYS A 15 46.48 -30.94 -40.08
CA CYS A 15 45.72 -32.18 -40.23
C CYS A 15 46.28 -33.26 -39.29
N PHE A 16 45.41 -34.12 -38.77
CA PHE A 16 45.82 -35.39 -38.16
C PHE A 16 45.07 -36.56 -38.80
N LEU A 17 45.85 -37.49 -39.36
CA LEU A 17 45.43 -38.85 -39.75
C LEU A 17 45.23 -39.71 -38.50
N GLY A 18 44.22 -40.58 -38.54
CA GLY A 18 43.84 -41.46 -37.42
C GLY A 18 44.61 -42.77 -37.32
N PHE A 19 44.36 -43.50 -36.24
CA PHE A 19 44.17 -44.95 -36.18
C PHE A 19 43.53 -45.32 -34.82
N PHE A 20 42.71 -46.38 -34.84
CA PHE A 20 41.80 -46.88 -33.79
C PHE A 20 42.46 -47.19 -32.43
N SER A 21 41.78 -46.85 -31.32
CA SER A 21 41.75 -47.66 -30.10
C SER A 21 40.59 -47.28 -29.16
N LEU A 22 39.70 -48.26 -28.92
CA LEU A 22 38.94 -48.53 -27.68
C LEU A 22 38.13 -47.40 -27.02
N SER A 23 36.82 -47.44 -27.27
CA SER A 23 35.71 -47.25 -26.32
C SER A 23 36.02 -46.58 -24.97
N GLY A 24 35.85 -45.26 -24.96
CA GLY A 24 35.46 -44.49 -23.79
C GLY A 24 34.45 -43.45 -24.24
N GLN A 25 33.17 -43.81 -24.32
CA GLN A 25 32.13 -42.80 -24.50
C GLN A 25 32.12 -41.95 -23.23
N HIS A 26 32.75 -40.78 -23.30
CA HIS A 26 32.53 -39.73 -22.34
C HIS A 26 31.04 -39.37 -22.40
N ILE A 27 30.27 -39.86 -21.43
CA ILE A 27 28.88 -39.47 -21.21
C ILE A 27 28.94 -38.01 -20.77
N HIS A 28 28.87 -37.08 -21.73
CA HIS A 28 28.57 -35.69 -21.40
C HIS A 28 27.17 -35.70 -20.79
N ALA A 29 27.06 -35.30 -19.52
CA ALA A 29 25.77 -35.10 -18.88
C ALA A 29 24.99 -34.07 -19.68
N GLN A 30 23.95 -34.50 -20.40
CA GLN A 30 23.07 -33.59 -21.11
C GLN A 30 22.21 -32.87 -20.06
N THR A 31 22.20 -31.54 -20.12
CA THR A 31 21.30 -30.72 -19.30
C THR A 31 20.31 -30.01 -20.22
N THR A 32 19.03 -30.18 -19.95
CA THR A 32 17.95 -29.47 -20.63
C THR A 32 17.40 -28.43 -19.67
N SER A 33 17.42 -27.15 -20.06
CA SER A 33 16.92 -26.06 -19.22
C SER A 33 15.58 -25.51 -19.73
N ILE A 34 14.66 -25.28 -18.81
CA ILE A 34 13.38 -24.62 -19.04
C ILE A 34 13.31 -23.43 -18.10
N THR A 35 12.94 -22.25 -18.62
CA THR A 35 12.62 -21.09 -17.77
C THR A 35 11.10 -20.95 -17.70
N LEU A 36 10.52 -21.05 -16.50
CA LEU A 36 9.09 -20.83 -16.31
C LEU A 36 8.80 -19.32 -16.40
N PRO A 37 8.01 -18.84 -17.39
CA PRO A 37 7.81 -17.41 -17.55
C PRO A 37 7.05 -16.80 -16.38
N GLN A 38 7.41 -15.57 -16.01
CA GLN A 38 6.70 -14.79 -14.99
C GLN A 38 5.19 -14.71 -15.30
N ALA A 39 4.82 -14.46 -16.57
CA ALA A 39 3.43 -14.35 -16.98
C ALA A 39 2.60 -15.61 -16.65
N ASN A 40 3.17 -16.80 -16.82
CA ASN A 40 2.52 -18.07 -16.49
C ASN A 40 2.32 -18.23 -14.98
N ILE A 41 3.31 -17.83 -14.16
CA ILE A 41 3.21 -17.86 -12.70
C ILE A 41 2.12 -16.90 -12.21
N GLN A 42 2.09 -15.68 -12.76
CA GLN A 42 1.13 -14.65 -12.37
C GLN A 42 -0.30 -14.98 -12.83
N ALA A 43 -0.44 -15.42 -14.09
CA ALA A 43 -1.72 -15.79 -14.67
C ALA A 43 -2.22 -17.18 -14.21
N ARG A 44 -1.37 -17.95 -13.53
CA ARG A 44 -1.67 -19.33 -13.11
C ARG A 44 -2.06 -20.22 -14.28
N THR A 45 -1.37 -20.01 -15.40
CA THR A 45 -1.56 -20.75 -16.64
C THR A 45 -0.39 -21.69 -16.85
N ASP A 46 -0.69 -22.91 -17.27
CA ASP A 46 0.31 -23.92 -17.54
C ASP A 46 1.27 -23.45 -18.63
N TYR A 47 2.54 -23.82 -18.50
CA TYR A 47 3.58 -23.46 -19.47
C TYR A 47 4.00 -24.69 -20.28
N ASN A 48 3.84 -24.62 -21.60
CA ASN A 48 4.22 -25.68 -22.52
C ASN A 48 5.48 -25.29 -23.27
N THR A 49 6.49 -26.16 -23.31
CA THR A 49 7.70 -25.97 -24.10
C THR A 49 8.18 -27.27 -24.70
N ALA A 50 8.76 -27.19 -25.90
CA ALA A 50 9.43 -28.34 -26.50
C ALA A 50 10.78 -28.60 -25.80
N ILE A 51 11.16 -29.87 -25.72
CA ILE A 51 12.44 -30.35 -25.25
C ILE A 51 12.99 -31.43 -26.18
N ASN A 52 14.32 -31.54 -26.21
CA ASN A 52 15.01 -32.66 -26.84
C ASN A 52 15.19 -33.77 -25.80
N ALA A 53 14.61 -34.94 -26.06
CA ALA A 53 14.65 -36.10 -25.17
C ALA A 53 15.75 -37.11 -25.53
N GLY A 54 16.57 -36.81 -26.54
CA GLY A 54 17.68 -37.63 -27.01
C GLY A 54 17.49 -38.16 -28.44
N ASN A 55 18.26 -39.18 -28.78
CA ASN A 55 18.18 -39.86 -30.08
C ASN A 55 17.79 -41.33 -29.88
N TYR A 56 16.73 -41.75 -30.54
CA TYR A 56 16.30 -43.14 -30.57
C TYR A 56 17.10 -43.92 -31.61
N THR A 57 17.70 -45.04 -31.21
CA THR A 57 18.48 -45.91 -32.09
C THR A 57 17.98 -47.34 -32.00
N SER A 58 17.69 -47.93 -33.16
CA SER A 58 17.39 -49.36 -33.30
C SER A 58 17.83 -49.94 -34.64
N VAL A 59 18.14 -51.24 -34.63
CA VAL A 59 18.58 -52.04 -35.78
C VAL A 59 17.41 -52.80 -36.40
N ILE A 60 16.50 -53.38 -35.59
CA ILE A 60 15.25 -54.05 -35.99
C ILE A 60 14.26 -53.92 -34.82
N THR A 61 13.11 -53.26 -34.97
CA THR A 61 12.08 -53.18 -33.91
C THR A 61 10.71 -53.68 -34.36
N LEU A 62 10.07 -54.45 -33.49
CA LEU A 62 8.62 -54.66 -33.52
C LEU A 62 7.99 -53.94 -32.32
N LEU A 63 7.14 -52.94 -32.61
CA LEU A 63 6.18 -52.36 -31.65
C LEU A 63 6.79 -51.84 -30.33
N PRO A 64 7.80 -50.94 -30.36
CA PRO A 64 8.37 -50.38 -29.13
C PRO A 64 7.37 -49.52 -28.34
N SER A 65 7.40 -49.60 -27.01
CA SER A 65 6.74 -48.62 -26.15
C SER A 65 7.75 -47.63 -25.57
N PHE A 66 7.47 -46.34 -25.73
CA PHE A 66 8.26 -45.24 -25.21
C PHE A 66 7.70 -44.79 -23.86
N SER A 67 8.56 -44.71 -22.85
CA SER A 67 8.20 -44.36 -21.49
C SER A 67 9.13 -43.30 -20.92
N VAL A 68 8.64 -42.59 -19.90
CA VAL A 68 9.41 -41.58 -19.16
C VAL A 68 9.24 -41.78 -17.66
N LYS A 69 10.29 -41.51 -16.89
CA LYS A 69 10.27 -41.44 -15.43
C LYS A 69 11.20 -40.33 -14.93
N SER A 70 10.93 -39.81 -13.74
CA SER A 70 11.91 -39.04 -12.97
C SER A 70 12.69 -39.96 -12.05
N THR A 71 13.94 -39.61 -11.73
CA THR A 71 14.75 -40.38 -10.76
C THR A 71 14.36 -40.06 -9.32
N ALA A 72 13.87 -38.85 -9.06
CA ALA A 72 13.37 -38.41 -7.76
C ALA A 72 11.90 -37.96 -7.82
N ALA A 73 11.23 -37.98 -6.66
CA ALA A 73 9.85 -37.51 -6.51
C ALA A 73 9.72 -35.97 -6.60
N ASN A 74 10.82 -35.23 -6.40
CA ASN A 74 10.83 -33.77 -6.37
C ASN A 74 11.95 -33.21 -7.25
N PHE A 75 11.72 -32.04 -7.82
CA PHE A 75 12.77 -31.15 -8.30
C PHE A 75 13.32 -30.37 -7.11
N ASN A 76 14.63 -30.42 -6.90
CA ASN A 76 15.28 -29.79 -5.74
C ASN A 76 16.15 -28.61 -6.19
N SER A 77 16.18 -27.56 -5.37
CA SER A 77 17.08 -26.42 -5.47
C SER A 77 17.94 -26.35 -4.21
N THR A 78 19.22 -26.08 -4.39
CA THR A 78 20.16 -25.89 -3.27
C THR A 78 19.92 -24.59 -2.51
N THR A 79 19.16 -23.65 -3.09
CA THR A 79 18.93 -22.30 -2.52
C THR A 79 17.49 -21.99 -2.19
N SER A 80 16.53 -22.76 -2.74
CA SER A 80 15.13 -22.30 -2.85
C SER A 80 14.08 -23.35 -2.49
N GLY A 81 14.51 -24.53 -1.99
CA GLY A 81 13.63 -25.62 -1.58
C GLY A 81 13.37 -26.63 -2.70
N SER A 82 12.16 -27.18 -2.76
CA SER A 82 11.78 -28.20 -3.74
C SER A 82 10.31 -28.09 -4.16
N PHE A 83 9.97 -28.68 -5.31
CA PHE A 83 8.59 -28.86 -5.77
C PHE A 83 8.40 -30.26 -6.35
N PRO A 84 7.18 -30.82 -6.34
CA PRO A 84 6.95 -32.20 -6.74
C PRO A 84 7.08 -32.39 -8.26
N ALA A 85 7.66 -33.52 -8.67
CA ALA A 85 7.81 -33.87 -10.07
C ALA A 85 6.47 -34.01 -10.79
N SER A 86 5.39 -34.29 -10.06
CA SER A 86 4.03 -34.39 -10.59
C SER A 86 3.46 -33.10 -11.18
N LEU A 87 4.13 -31.96 -11.01
CA LEU A 87 3.78 -30.72 -11.71
C LEU A 87 4.29 -30.66 -13.15
N VAL A 88 5.13 -31.61 -13.56
CA VAL A 88 5.69 -31.66 -14.92
C VAL A 88 5.04 -32.82 -15.65
N HIS A 89 4.38 -32.52 -16.76
CA HIS A 89 3.78 -33.49 -17.66
C HIS A 89 4.57 -33.54 -18.96
N MET A 90 4.73 -34.74 -19.50
CA MET A 90 5.51 -35.00 -20.70
C MET A 90 4.60 -35.61 -21.76
N LYS A 91 4.78 -35.17 -23.01
CA LYS A 91 4.10 -35.77 -24.16
C LYS A 91 5.05 -35.81 -25.34
N LEU A 92 5.10 -36.91 -26.08
CA LEU A 92 5.97 -36.98 -27.25
C LEU A 92 5.41 -36.11 -28.38
N SER A 93 6.31 -35.42 -29.08
CA SER A 93 5.97 -34.62 -30.26
C SER A 93 6.38 -35.35 -31.54
N SER A 94 7.60 -35.88 -31.59
CA SER A 94 8.09 -36.67 -32.71
C SER A 94 9.19 -37.67 -32.32
N ILE A 95 9.37 -38.69 -33.17
CA ILE A 95 10.50 -39.62 -33.15
C ILE A 95 11.05 -39.73 -34.57
N GLY A 96 12.25 -39.20 -34.83
CA GLY A 96 12.77 -39.08 -36.19
C GLY A 96 11.82 -38.28 -37.08
N SER A 97 11.39 -38.87 -38.19
CA SER A 97 10.40 -38.28 -39.10
C SER A 97 8.93 -38.55 -38.70
N LEU A 98 8.68 -39.36 -37.67
CA LEU A 98 7.33 -39.67 -37.20
C LEU A 98 6.80 -38.54 -36.32
N VAL A 99 5.75 -37.86 -36.75
CA VAL A 99 5.00 -36.88 -35.95
C VAL A 99 3.91 -37.60 -35.16
N LEU A 100 3.90 -37.41 -33.84
CA LEU A 100 2.99 -38.11 -32.92
C LEU A 100 1.82 -37.24 -32.43
N LEU A 101 1.79 -35.96 -32.81
CA LEU A 101 0.74 -35.02 -32.44
C LEU A 101 -0.59 -35.46 -33.07
N GLY A 102 -1.64 -35.60 -32.24
CA GLY A 102 -2.98 -35.99 -32.67
C GLY A 102 -3.25 -37.51 -32.73
N LEU A 103 -2.24 -38.35 -32.46
CA LEU A 103 -2.46 -39.79 -32.35
C LEU A 103 -3.10 -40.15 -31.01
N GLY A 104 -4.19 -40.94 -31.03
CA GLY A 104 -4.90 -41.38 -29.82
C GLY A 104 -4.07 -42.27 -28.87
N THR A 105 -2.95 -42.82 -29.36
CA THR A 105 -1.99 -43.62 -28.58
C THR A 105 -0.85 -42.79 -27.97
N ASN A 106 -0.83 -41.46 -28.19
CA ASN A 106 0.16 -40.54 -27.63
C ASN A 106 -0.40 -39.87 -26.36
N ASN A 107 -0.01 -40.42 -25.23
CA ASN A 107 -0.47 -40.02 -23.91
C ASN A 107 0.38 -38.87 -23.36
N GLU A 108 -0.27 -37.99 -22.60
CA GLU A 108 0.43 -37.11 -21.69
C GLU A 108 0.65 -37.83 -20.36
N VAL A 109 1.89 -37.85 -19.89
CA VAL A 109 2.31 -38.58 -18.68
C VAL A 109 2.81 -37.59 -17.64
N THR A 110 2.22 -37.63 -16.45
CA THR A 110 2.72 -36.92 -15.27
C THR A 110 4.03 -37.56 -14.79
N LEU A 111 5.09 -36.76 -14.59
CA LEU A 111 6.37 -37.28 -14.12
C LEU A 111 6.25 -37.86 -12.70
N SER A 112 6.80 -39.05 -12.53
CA SER A 112 6.94 -39.75 -11.25
C SER A 112 8.08 -40.77 -11.32
N THR A 113 8.42 -41.36 -10.18
CA THR A 113 9.41 -42.43 -10.09
C THR A 113 8.92 -43.78 -10.65
N GLY A 114 7.60 -43.96 -10.79
CA GLY A 114 6.97 -45.22 -11.22
C GLY A 114 7.02 -45.50 -12.72
N GLY A 115 7.41 -44.52 -13.54
CA GLY A 115 7.43 -44.61 -15.00
C GLY A 115 6.04 -44.65 -15.63
N GLY A 116 5.88 -43.98 -16.78
CA GLY A 116 4.62 -43.96 -17.52
C GLY A 116 4.85 -44.07 -19.02
N VAL A 117 3.93 -44.75 -19.71
CA VAL A 117 3.98 -44.98 -21.15
C VAL A 117 3.46 -43.75 -21.90
N LEU A 118 4.35 -43.10 -22.65
CA LEU A 118 4.03 -41.95 -23.49
C LEU A 118 3.40 -42.38 -24.81
N TYR A 119 3.95 -43.42 -25.44
CA TYR A 119 3.50 -43.90 -26.74
C TYR A 119 3.80 -45.39 -26.91
N ALA A 120 2.78 -46.17 -27.27
CA ALA A 120 2.95 -47.56 -27.69
C ALA A 120 2.85 -47.62 -29.22
N ALA A 121 3.96 -47.96 -29.88
CA ALA A 121 4.00 -48.02 -31.33
C ALA A 121 3.21 -49.22 -31.85
N VAL A 122 2.40 -48.98 -32.88
CA VAL A 122 1.63 -50.02 -33.60
C VAL A 122 2.35 -50.53 -34.85
N ALA A 123 3.56 -50.00 -35.12
CA ALA A 123 4.45 -50.41 -36.20
C ALA A 123 5.92 -50.19 -35.79
N SER A 124 6.87 -50.64 -36.63
CA SER A 124 8.30 -50.35 -36.45
C SER A 124 8.56 -48.84 -36.52
N VAL A 125 9.36 -48.32 -35.58
CA VAL A 125 9.72 -46.89 -35.53
C VAL A 125 11.16 -46.72 -36.00
N ALA A 126 11.37 -45.83 -36.96
CA ALA A 126 12.71 -45.51 -37.46
C ALA A 126 13.55 -44.80 -36.39
N SER A 127 14.86 -45.04 -36.41
CA SER A 127 15.82 -44.31 -35.57
C SER A 127 15.79 -42.81 -35.88
N GLY A 128 15.97 -41.97 -34.86
CA GLY A 128 16.04 -40.53 -35.02
C GLY A 128 15.77 -39.74 -33.74
N ALA A 129 15.82 -38.41 -33.85
CA ALA A 129 15.68 -37.51 -32.72
C ALA A 129 14.31 -37.66 -32.04
N VAL A 130 14.30 -37.75 -30.72
CA VAL A 130 13.09 -37.80 -29.90
C VAL A 130 12.84 -36.41 -29.36
N THR A 131 11.69 -35.83 -29.72
CA THR A 131 11.24 -34.54 -29.17
C THR A 131 9.99 -34.74 -28.34
N ALA A 132 9.91 -34.02 -27.22
CA ALA A 132 8.78 -34.04 -26.31
C ALA A 132 8.34 -32.61 -25.99
N ASN A 133 7.09 -32.44 -25.60
CA ASN A 133 6.61 -31.23 -24.93
C ASN A 133 6.57 -31.50 -23.43
N ALA A 134 7.17 -30.58 -22.67
CA ALA A 134 7.00 -30.49 -21.23
C ALA A 134 5.93 -29.43 -20.93
N ARG A 135 4.86 -29.83 -20.26
CA ARG A 135 3.89 -28.93 -19.64
C ARG A 135 4.18 -28.81 -18.16
N ILE A 136 4.35 -27.59 -17.67
CA ILE A 136 4.52 -27.30 -16.25
C ILE A 136 3.20 -26.74 -15.73
N ALA A 137 2.57 -27.47 -14.81
CA ALA A 137 1.33 -27.07 -14.15
C ALA A 137 1.61 -25.96 -13.11
N THR A 138 0.90 -24.84 -13.20
CA THR A 138 1.18 -23.66 -12.33
C THR A 138 0.04 -23.28 -11.39
N ALA A 139 -1.18 -23.80 -11.61
CA ALA A 139 -2.41 -23.24 -11.02
C ALA A 139 -2.53 -23.32 -9.49
N SER A 140 -1.78 -24.20 -8.81
CA SER A 140 -1.90 -24.45 -7.36
C SER A 140 -0.54 -24.53 -6.65
N GLN A 141 0.52 -24.07 -7.30
CA GLN A 141 1.87 -24.11 -6.76
C GLN A 141 2.34 -22.72 -6.35
N THR A 142 2.96 -22.63 -5.17
CA THR A 142 3.74 -21.46 -4.78
C THR A 142 5.16 -21.63 -5.30
N TRP A 143 5.56 -20.77 -6.23
CA TRP A 143 6.88 -20.81 -6.85
C TRP A 143 7.88 -19.93 -6.11
N THR A 144 8.97 -20.51 -5.61
CA THR A 144 10.10 -19.75 -5.11
C THR A 144 11.14 -19.61 -6.22
N ALA A 145 11.76 -18.42 -6.34
CA ALA A 145 12.79 -18.18 -7.34
C ALA A 145 13.97 -19.12 -7.09
N GLY A 146 14.44 -19.82 -8.13
CA GLY A 146 15.50 -20.81 -7.99
C GLY A 146 15.74 -21.59 -9.26
N VAL A 147 16.83 -22.35 -9.27
CA VAL A 147 17.09 -23.36 -10.29
C VAL A 147 16.86 -24.72 -9.66
N PHE A 148 15.86 -25.45 -10.16
CA PHE A 148 15.46 -26.73 -9.62
C PHE A 148 15.79 -27.85 -10.60
N THR A 149 16.40 -28.92 -10.13
CA THR A 149 16.88 -30.02 -10.99
C THR A 149 16.29 -31.36 -10.56
N ASN A 150 16.03 -32.20 -11.55
CA ASN A 150 15.71 -33.62 -11.40
C ASN A 150 16.22 -34.36 -12.64
N ASP A 151 16.69 -35.59 -12.50
CA ASP A 151 17.08 -36.37 -13.66
C ASP A 151 15.85 -37.06 -14.25
N VAL A 152 15.71 -36.96 -15.56
CA VAL A 152 14.59 -37.53 -16.32
C VAL A 152 15.15 -38.56 -17.28
N SER A 153 14.57 -39.76 -17.23
CA SER A 153 14.99 -40.88 -18.08
C SER A 153 13.89 -41.22 -19.07
N PHE A 154 14.23 -41.13 -20.35
CA PHE A 154 13.42 -41.65 -21.44
C PHE A 154 13.96 -43.01 -21.84
N TYR A 155 13.07 -43.99 -21.95
CA TYR A 155 13.47 -45.36 -22.24
C TYR A 155 12.41 -46.08 -23.03
N THR A 156 12.83 -47.12 -23.74
CA THR A 156 11.95 -47.98 -24.52
C THR A 156 11.84 -49.35 -23.88
N GLN A 157 10.69 -50.00 -24.09
CA GLN A 157 10.43 -51.36 -23.65
C GLN A 157 9.78 -52.15 -24.80
N GLY A 158 9.94 -53.48 -24.78
CA GLY A 158 9.47 -54.39 -25.84
C GLY A 158 10.58 -55.27 -26.40
N VAL A 159 10.23 -56.16 -27.34
CA VAL A 159 11.18 -57.08 -27.98
C VAL A 159 12.05 -56.30 -28.96
N LEU A 160 13.37 -56.30 -28.75
CA LEU A 160 14.34 -55.52 -29.54
C LEU A 160 14.04 -54.01 -29.58
N ALA A 161 13.49 -53.43 -28.51
CA ALA A 161 12.92 -52.08 -28.49
C ALA A 161 13.87 -50.89 -28.75
N GLY A 162 15.15 -51.13 -29.09
CA GLY A 162 16.16 -50.10 -29.26
C GLY A 162 16.53 -49.39 -27.96
N SER A 163 17.24 -48.27 -28.05
CA SER A 163 17.60 -47.43 -26.90
C SER A 163 17.50 -45.95 -27.23
N ILE A 164 17.30 -45.13 -26.20
CA ILE A 164 17.37 -43.67 -26.29
C ILE A 164 18.69 -43.23 -25.66
N SER A 165 19.47 -42.42 -26.38
CA SER A 165 20.71 -41.84 -25.89
C SER A 165 20.62 -40.30 -25.84
N PRO A 166 20.96 -39.67 -24.70
CA PRO A 166 21.31 -40.32 -23.43
C PRO A 166 20.10 -40.97 -22.76
N ALA A 167 20.33 -42.03 -21.99
CA ALA A 167 19.26 -42.73 -21.27
C ALA A 167 18.62 -41.88 -20.15
N SER A 168 19.40 -40.94 -19.60
CA SER A 168 18.94 -39.97 -18.62
C SER A 168 19.64 -38.64 -18.85
N PHE A 169 18.93 -37.55 -18.60
CA PHE A 169 19.48 -36.21 -18.63
C PHE A 169 18.97 -35.41 -17.43
N THR A 170 19.71 -34.37 -17.04
CA THR A 170 19.26 -33.47 -15.97
C THR A 170 18.30 -32.45 -16.56
N LEU A 171 17.05 -32.46 -16.10
CA LEU A 171 16.08 -31.43 -16.41
C LEU A 171 16.18 -30.33 -15.36
N SER A 172 16.52 -29.12 -15.80
CA SER A 172 16.62 -27.93 -14.98
C SER A 172 15.45 -26.99 -15.25
N ILE A 173 14.67 -26.67 -14.23
CA ILE A 173 13.58 -25.70 -14.30
C ILE A 173 13.99 -24.46 -13.51
N THR A 174 14.14 -23.35 -14.21
CA THR A 174 14.50 -22.05 -13.64
C THR A 174 13.24 -21.23 -13.40
N ILE A 175 13.04 -20.84 -12.14
CA ILE A 175 12.00 -19.92 -11.71
C ILE A 175 12.64 -18.54 -11.54
N PRO A 176 12.23 -17.53 -12.33
CA PRO A 176 12.82 -16.20 -12.25
C PRO A 176 12.46 -15.53 -10.92
N GLY A 177 13.40 -14.74 -10.38
CA GLY A 177 13.13 -13.85 -9.26
C GLY A 177 12.45 -12.58 -9.73
N PHE A 178 11.23 -12.33 -9.28
CA PHE A 178 10.51 -11.09 -9.58
C PHE A 178 9.69 -10.60 -8.38
N ILE A 179 9.43 -9.29 -8.40
CA ILE A 179 8.43 -8.61 -7.57
C ILE A 179 7.64 -7.72 -8.53
N SER A 180 6.31 -7.84 -8.52
CA SER A 180 5.42 -7.20 -9.49
C SER A 180 4.21 -6.60 -8.77
N PRO A 181 4.34 -5.36 -8.25
CA PRO A 181 3.21 -4.55 -7.83
C PRO A 181 2.49 -3.93 -9.05
N PRO A 182 1.31 -3.28 -8.87
CA PRO A 182 0.71 -2.39 -9.85
C PRO A 182 1.68 -1.27 -10.28
N SER A 183 1.54 -0.78 -11.50
CA SER A 183 2.34 0.33 -12.03
C SER A 183 2.09 1.67 -11.33
N SER A 184 0.90 1.85 -10.75
CA SER A 184 0.56 2.96 -9.86
C SER A 184 -0.41 2.49 -8.77
N ILE A 185 -0.25 3.04 -7.57
CA ILE A 185 -1.09 2.74 -6.40
C ILE A 185 -2.30 3.67 -6.34
N GLY A 186 -2.26 4.81 -7.03
CA GLY A 186 -3.31 5.84 -6.95
C GLY A 186 -3.20 6.70 -5.69
N THR A 187 -4.32 7.27 -5.27
CA THR A 187 -4.40 8.20 -4.14
C THR A 187 -5.08 7.55 -2.94
N THR A 188 -4.41 7.60 -1.79
CA THR A 188 -5.01 7.27 -0.48
C THR A 188 -5.55 8.54 0.15
N ASN A 189 -6.82 8.55 0.55
CA ASN A 189 -7.46 9.73 1.11
C ASN A 189 -7.80 9.57 2.59
N ILE A 190 -7.35 10.50 3.42
CA ILE A 190 -7.77 10.68 4.81
C ILE A 190 -8.75 11.86 4.86
N ALA A 191 -10.03 11.58 5.09
CA ALA A 191 -11.07 12.61 5.15
C ALA A 191 -11.30 13.07 6.59
N VAL A 192 -10.86 14.29 6.92
CA VAL A 192 -11.15 14.94 8.20
C VAL A 192 -12.43 15.77 8.04
N ASN A 193 -13.57 15.09 8.19
CA ASN A 193 -14.91 15.65 7.97
C ASN A 193 -15.79 15.67 9.23
N ASP A 194 -15.22 15.36 10.39
CA ASP A 194 -15.91 15.40 11.68
C ASP A 194 -14.98 15.94 12.77
N LEU A 195 -15.49 16.84 13.62
CA LEU A 195 -14.72 17.44 14.71
C LEU A 195 -14.29 16.42 15.78
N SER A 196 -14.99 15.29 15.87
CA SER A 196 -14.66 14.19 16.78
C SER A 196 -13.27 13.59 16.50
N PHE A 197 -12.77 13.61 15.27
CA PHE A 197 -11.42 13.12 14.97
C PHE A 197 -10.31 13.90 15.68
N TYR A 198 -10.49 15.20 15.86
CA TYR A 198 -9.55 16.03 16.64
C TYR A 198 -9.60 15.72 18.14
N ARG A 199 -10.63 15.02 18.60
CA ARG A 199 -10.89 14.71 20.02
C ARG A 199 -10.71 13.22 20.33
N SER A 200 -10.63 12.37 19.30
CA SER A 200 -10.43 10.92 19.40
C SER A 200 -9.03 10.58 19.91
N ALA A 201 -8.92 9.61 20.82
CA ALA A 201 -7.63 9.11 21.30
C ALA A 201 -6.80 8.48 20.17
N ASN A 202 -7.46 7.80 19.23
CA ASN A 202 -6.82 7.11 18.11
C ASN A 202 -6.62 8.01 16.88
N GLY A 203 -7.13 9.25 16.93
CA GLY A 203 -7.13 10.15 15.78
C GLY A 203 -7.95 9.59 14.61
N ILE A 204 -7.34 9.58 13.42
CA ILE A 204 -7.96 9.09 12.17
C ILE A 204 -6.98 8.21 11.40
N SER A 205 -7.50 7.24 10.65
CA SER A 205 -6.70 6.41 9.75
C SER A 205 -7.40 6.14 8.42
N ALA A 206 -6.60 5.80 7.41
CA ALA A 206 -7.06 5.31 6.12
C ALA A 206 -6.23 4.11 5.68
N ASN A 207 -6.83 3.24 4.88
CA ASN A 207 -6.21 2.02 4.39
C ASN A 207 -6.04 2.06 2.87
N GLN A 208 -4.92 1.50 2.40
CA GLN A 208 -4.64 1.26 1.00
C GLN A 208 -4.22 -0.20 0.80
N ILE A 209 -4.99 -0.94 0.01
CA ILE A 209 -4.68 -2.34 -0.30
C ILE A 209 -3.84 -2.38 -1.57
N ILE A 210 -2.67 -3.01 -1.49
CA ILE A 210 -1.76 -3.18 -2.61
C ILE A 210 -1.58 -4.67 -2.86
N SER A 211 -1.95 -5.11 -4.06
CA SER A 211 -1.64 -6.47 -4.51
C SER A 211 -0.20 -6.55 -4.99
N VAL A 212 0.54 -7.57 -4.61
CA VAL A 212 1.93 -7.78 -5.03
C VAL A 212 2.09 -9.25 -5.39
N SER A 213 2.59 -9.49 -6.60
CA SER A 213 3.01 -10.83 -7.00
C SER A 213 4.53 -10.97 -6.89
N SER A 214 5.00 -12.07 -6.32
CA SER A 214 6.45 -12.27 -6.12
C SER A 214 6.83 -13.75 -6.06
N THR A 215 8.08 -14.04 -6.42
CA THR A 215 8.75 -15.35 -6.23
C THR A 215 9.91 -15.28 -5.24
N VAL A 216 10.20 -14.10 -4.71
CA VAL A 216 11.22 -13.85 -3.69
C VAL A 216 10.59 -13.17 -2.48
N PRO A 217 11.03 -13.48 -1.25
CA PRO A 217 10.69 -12.66 -0.09
C PRO A 217 11.19 -11.22 -0.28
N TYR A 218 10.45 -10.24 0.24
CA TYR A 218 10.74 -8.83 0.01
C TYR A 218 10.47 -7.96 1.24
N VAL A 219 11.17 -6.83 1.31
CA VAL A 219 10.97 -5.78 2.33
C VAL A 219 10.26 -4.61 1.64
N PRO A 220 8.99 -4.34 1.96
CA PRO A 220 8.32 -3.13 1.51
C PRO A 220 8.86 -1.91 2.26
N SER A 221 9.01 -0.81 1.54
CA SER A 221 9.40 0.48 2.08
C SER A 221 8.61 1.59 1.42
N ILE A 222 8.49 2.70 2.13
CA ILE A 222 7.79 3.88 1.65
C ILE A 222 8.59 5.14 1.93
N ARG A 223 8.56 6.07 1.00
CA ARG A 223 9.09 7.42 1.18
C ARG A 223 8.20 8.45 0.50
N THR A 224 8.34 9.69 0.95
CA THR A 224 7.69 10.87 0.39
C THR A 224 8.67 11.62 -0.51
N SER A 225 8.14 12.39 -1.47
CA SER A 225 8.98 13.26 -2.30
C SER A 225 9.42 14.55 -1.61
N SER A 226 8.80 14.90 -0.48
CA SER A 226 9.01 16.15 0.27
C SER A 226 8.84 15.91 1.76
N ALA A 227 9.56 16.68 2.59
CA ALA A 227 9.42 16.63 4.04
C ALA A 227 8.12 17.27 4.57
N GLN A 228 7.39 17.97 3.71
CA GLN A 228 6.15 18.69 4.05
C GLN A 228 5.07 18.39 3.02
N PHE A 229 3.81 18.42 3.47
CA PHE A 229 2.66 18.39 2.58
C PHE A 229 2.56 19.68 1.79
N SER A 230 2.20 19.57 0.51
CA SER A 230 1.71 20.70 -0.28
C SER A 230 0.26 20.98 0.10
N PHE A 231 -0.08 22.24 0.39
CA PHE A 231 -1.44 22.63 0.77
C PHE A 231 -2.11 23.42 -0.35
N SER A 232 -3.35 23.05 -0.68
CA SER A 232 -4.19 23.72 -1.66
C SER A 232 -5.57 24.01 -1.07
N THR A 233 -6.06 25.23 -1.30
CA THR A 233 -7.38 25.66 -0.84
C THR A 233 -7.88 26.83 -1.69
N GLY A 234 -9.20 27.00 -1.75
CA GLY A 234 -9.86 28.17 -2.35
C GLY A 234 -10.19 29.28 -1.34
N LEU A 235 -9.84 29.10 -0.06
CA LEU A 235 -10.23 29.99 1.03
C LEU A 235 -9.14 31.01 1.40
N PRO A 236 -9.52 32.22 1.86
CA PRO A 236 -8.58 33.30 2.16
C PRO A 236 -7.94 33.14 3.55
N TYR A 237 -6.92 32.30 3.68
CA TYR A 237 -6.17 32.17 4.93
C TYR A 237 -5.12 33.29 5.09
N ASN A 238 -4.96 33.79 6.32
CA ASN A 238 -3.92 34.77 6.67
C ASN A 238 -2.51 34.17 6.52
N THR A 239 -2.35 32.88 6.85
CA THR A 239 -1.12 32.11 6.68
C THR A 239 -1.43 30.70 6.19
N LEU A 240 -0.55 30.17 5.34
CA LEU A 240 -0.68 28.79 4.88
C LEU A 240 -0.01 27.83 5.89
N PRO A 241 -0.55 26.62 6.06
CA PRO A 241 -0.06 25.69 7.05
C PRO A 241 1.24 25.03 6.55
N VAL A 242 2.17 24.78 7.48
CA VAL A 242 3.38 24.00 7.23
C VAL A 242 3.24 22.68 7.97
N SER A 243 2.82 21.64 7.26
CA SER A 243 2.52 20.34 7.86
C SER A 243 3.61 19.33 7.49
N PRO A 244 4.45 18.88 8.44
CA PRO A 244 5.48 17.88 8.18
C PRO A 244 4.85 16.52 7.83
N VAL A 245 5.48 15.75 6.94
CA VAL A 245 4.99 14.40 6.61
C VAL A 245 5.13 13.43 7.78
N SER A 246 6.10 13.66 8.67
CA SER A 246 6.40 12.82 9.84
C SER A 246 5.28 12.78 10.88
N THR A 247 4.23 13.61 10.73
CA THR A 247 3.03 13.56 11.57
C THR A 247 2.09 12.42 11.20
N VAL A 248 2.31 11.77 10.06
CA VAL A 248 1.59 10.58 9.62
C VAL A 248 2.46 9.35 9.86
N SER A 249 1.93 8.37 10.59
CA SER A 249 2.53 7.06 10.73
C SER A 249 1.90 6.07 9.75
N THR A 250 2.65 5.04 9.39
CA THR A 250 2.21 3.99 8.51
C THR A 250 2.70 2.62 8.98
N THR A 251 1.89 1.59 8.72
CA THR A 251 2.17 0.19 9.06
C THR A 251 1.46 -0.74 8.09
N LEU A 252 1.77 -2.03 8.14
CA LEU A 252 1.10 -3.08 7.38
C LEU A 252 0.19 -3.89 8.29
N ASN A 253 -1.08 -4.01 7.92
CA ASN A 253 -2.02 -4.83 8.66
C ASN A 253 -1.95 -6.30 8.20
N GLY A 254 -2.07 -7.24 9.15
CA GLY A 254 -2.04 -8.68 8.89
C GLY A 254 -0.66 -9.25 8.54
N VAL A 255 0.41 -8.49 8.73
CA VAL A 255 1.80 -8.91 8.46
C VAL A 255 2.54 -9.07 9.79
N GLY A 256 2.96 -10.28 10.14
CA GLY A 256 3.59 -10.57 11.45
C GLY A 256 4.95 -9.92 11.66
N THR A 257 5.64 -9.52 10.59
CA THR A 257 6.92 -8.80 10.62
C THR A 257 6.77 -7.29 10.51
N ALA A 258 5.53 -6.76 10.51
CA ALA A 258 5.26 -5.34 10.30
C ALA A 258 5.89 -4.45 11.37
N THR A 259 6.36 -3.29 10.94
CA THR A 259 6.88 -2.22 11.80
C THR A 259 6.11 -0.93 11.53
N VAL A 260 5.89 -0.15 12.57
CA VAL A 260 5.33 1.20 12.43
C VAL A 260 6.47 2.16 12.11
N ALA A 261 6.28 3.00 11.11
CA ALA A 261 7.22 4.06 10.76
C ALA A 261 6.48 5.37 10.47
N ASN A 262 7.12 6.50 10.75
CA ASN A 262 6.60 7.81 10.36
C ASN A 262 7.05 8.14 8.94
N LEU A 263 6.21 8.81 8.15
CA LEU A 263 6.60 9.17 6.79
C LEU A 263 7.84 10.10 6.80
N SER A 264 8.69 9.92 5.79
CA SER A 264 9.95 10.63 5.65
C SER A 264 10.35 10.71 4.18
N THR A 265 11.32 11.56 3.84
CA THR A 265 11.94 11.61 2.52
C THR A 265 12.92 10.47 2.27
N SER A 266 13.37 9.81 3.34
CA SER A 266 14.18 8.59 3.30
C SER A 266 13.28 7.34 3.33
N ASP A 267 13.73 6.25 2.71
CA ASP A 267 13.01 4.97 2.74
C ASP A 267 12.75 4.49 4.17
N GLN A 268 11.48 4.28 4.47
CA GLN A 268 11.01 3.71 5.73
C GLN A 268 10.60 2.27 5.49
N ALA A 269 11.38 1.32 6.01
CA ALA A 269 11.02 -0.10 5.96
C ALA A 269 9.77 -0.35 6.82
N LEU A 270 8.79 -1.05 6.26
CA LEU A 270 7.52 -1.36 6.92
C LEU A 270 7.48 -2.76 7.52
N THR A 271 8.63 -3.46 7.49
CA THR A 271 8.85 -4.73 8.16
C THR A 271 10.24 -4.78 8.76
N SER A 272 10.48 -5.75 9.66
CA SER A 272 11.84 -6.16 10.00
C SER A 272 12.61 -6.69 8.77
N ALA A 273 13.93 -6.93 8.93
CA ALA A 273 14.78 -7.46 7.87
C ALA A 273 14.35 -8.84 7.33
N ALA A 274 13.51 -9.58 8.07
CA ALA A 274 12.92 -10.83 7.60
C ALA A 274 11.99 -10.61 6.38
N GLY A 275 11.38 -9.42 6.26
CA GLY A 275 10.49 -9.08 5.16
C GLY A 275 9.15 -9.83 5.20
N ILE A 276 8.54 -9.92 4.02
CA ILE A 276 7.33 -10.67 3.73
C ILE A 276 7.74 -11.89 2.90
N ALA A 277 7.33 -13.08 3.35
CA ALA A 277 7.59 -14.33 2.63
C ALA A 277 6.82 -14.41 1.31
N VAL A 278 7.23 -15.31 0.41
CA VAL A 278 6.49 -15.61 -0.81
C VAL A 278 5.11 -16.14 -0.44
N ALA A 279 4.06 -15.39 -0.77
CA ALA A 279 2.70 -15.76 -0.46
C ALA A 279 2.21 -16.96 -1.29
N THR A 280 1.22 -17.68 -0.75
CA THR A 280 0.58 -18.78 -1.46
C THR A 280 0.10 -18.35 -2.84
N ASN A 281 0.38 -19.17 -3.86
CA ASN A 281 0.06 -18.86 -5.26
C ASN A 281 0.69 -17.55 -5.78
N ASN A 282 1.83 -17.16 -5.21
CA ASN A 282 2.65 -16.02 -5.62
C ASN A 282 1.95 -14.66 -5.64
N ASN A 283 0.82 -14.50 -4.96
CA ASN A 283 0.08 -13.24 -4.92
C ASN A 283 -0.39 -12.93 -3.50
N SER A 284 -0.14 -11.70 -3.06
CA SER A 284 -0.53 -11.18 -1.74
C SER A 284 -1.28 -9.87 -1.89
N SER A 285 -2.27 -9.61 -1.05
CA SER A 285 -2.86 -8.27 -0.90
C SER A 285 -2.50 -7.73 0.48
N ILE A 286 -1.78 -6.61 0.50
CA ILE A 286 -1.22 -6.03 1.72
C ILE A 286 -1.92 -4.71 1.99
N THR A 287 -2.51 -4.60 3.18
CA THR A 287 -3.16 -3.37 3.63
C THR A 287 -2.13 -2.46 4.31
N HIS A 288 -1.84 -1.33 3.67
CA HIS A 288 -1.09 -0.23 4.26
C HIS A 288 -2.07 0.66 5.03
N THR A 289 -1.84 0.87 6.31
CA THR A 289 -2.64 1.76 7.14
C THR A 289 -1.85 3.03 7.40
N TYR A 290 -2.45 4.18 7.14
CA TYR A 290 -1.91 5.51 7.45
C TYR A 290 -2.71 6.11 8.60
N THR A 291 -2.03 6.62 9.62
CA THR A 291 -2.68 7.10 10.84
C THR A 291 -2.15 8.49 11.21
N ILE A 292 -3.06 9.36 11.64
CA ILE A 292 -2.74 10.68 12.18
C ILE A 292 -3.34 10.77 13.57
N GLY A 293 -2.48 10.95 14.58
CA GLY A 293 -2.93 11.16 15.95
C GLY A 293 -3.66 12.50 16.12
N SER A 294 -4.58 12.59 17.07
CA SER A 294 -5.37 13.80 17.31
C SER A 294 -4.53 15.03 17.68
N ALA A 295 -3.43 14.83 18.40
CA ALA A 295 -2.47 15.91 18.69
C ALA A 295 -1.86 16.49 17.40
N PHE A 296 -1.53 15.63 16.42
CA PHE A 296 -1.02 16.06 15.12
C PHE A 296 -2.12 16.70 14.26
N LEU A 297 -3.35 16.21 14.30
CA LEU A 297 -4.49 16.87 13.66
C LEU A 297 -4.64 18.31 14.18
N LYS A 298 -4.64 18.49 15.51
CA LYS A 298 -4.79 19.80 16.16
C LYS A 298 -3.62 20.76 15.94
N SER A 299 -2.44 20.26 15.59
CA SER A 299 -1.26 21.12 15.39
C SER A 299 -0.90 21.33 13.91
N ASN A 300 -1.33 20.46 13.00
CA ASN A 300 -0.86 20.46 11.62
C ASN A 300 -1.98 20.41 10.56
N PHE A 301 -3.19 19.99 10.92
CA PHE A 301 -4.29 19.76 9.97
C PHE A 301 -5.60 20.42 10.43
N ILE A 302 -5.55 21.70 10.79
CA ILE A 302 -6.74 22.48 11.17
C ILE A 302 -7.38 23.16 9.95
N GLN A 303 -6.58 23.66 9.01
CA GLN A 303 -7.11 24.51 7.94
C GLN A 303 -7.84 23.66 6.88
N ALA A 304 -9.09 23.99 6.59
CA ALA A 304 -9.86 23.37 5.51
C ALA A 304 -9.16 23.54 4.15
N GLY A 305 -9.05 22.42 3.43
CA GLY A 305 -8.27 22.33 2.21
C GLY A 305 -7.71 20.93 2.03
N THR A 306 -6.87 20.78 1.01
CA THR A 306 -6.25 19.50 0.65
C THR A 306 -4.75 19.59 0.86
N TYR A 307 -4.23 18.70 1.71
CA TYR A 307 -2.81 18.48 1.94
C TYR A 307 -2.38 17.26 1.13
N THR A 308 -1.44 17.42 0.20
CA THR A 308 -1.00 16.36 -0.71
C THR A 308 0.50 16.12 -0.60
N VAL A 309 0.90 14.85 -0.56
CA VAL A 309 2.29 14.45 -0.75
C VAL A 309 2.38 13.23 -1.68
N PRO A 310 3.24 13.28 -2.71
CA PRO A 310 3.58 12.10 -3.50
C PRO A 310 4.33 11.04 -2.68
N LEU A 311 3.97 9.79 -2.90
CA LEU A 311 4.56 8.61 -2.28
C LEU A 311 5.29 7.77 -3.32
N THR A 312 6.47 7.26 -2.93
CA THR A 312 7.17 6.19 -3.62
C THR A 312 7.15 4.95 -2.75
N TYR A 313 6.56 3.89 -3.27
CA TYR A 313 6.59 2.56 -2.67
C TYR A 313 7.71 1.78 -3.32
N SER A 314 8.50 1.09 -2.50
CA SER A 314 9.62 0.26 -2.94
C SER A 314 9.46 -1.13 -2.36
N TRP A 315 9.73 -2.15 -3.16
CA TRP A 315 9.81 -3.54 -2.71
C TRP A 315 11.15 -4.10 -3.09
N ASN A 316 11.99 -4.36 -2.09
CA ASN A 316 13.34 -4.84 -2.29
C ASN A 316 13.42 -6.30 -1.86
N LYS A 317 14.07 -7.15 -2.66
CA LYS A 317 14.34 -8.55 -2.29
C LYS A 317 14.99 -8.60 -0.91
N SER A 318 14.48 -9.46 -0.04
CA SER A 318 15.03 -9.65 1.29
C SER A 318 16.49 -10.13 1.21
N SER A 319 17.33 -9.61 2.08
CA SER A 319 18.73 -10.04 2.20
C SER A 319 18.86 -11.47 2.74
N SER A 320 17.79 -12.07 3.26
CA SER A 320 17.78 -13.45 3.75
C SER A 320 17.79 -14.51 2.65
N VAL A 321 17.62 -14.13 1.37
CA VAL A 321 17.60 -15.06 0.24
C VAL A 321 18.74 -14.83 -0.76
N THR A 322 19.46 -15.91 -1.07
CA THR A 322 20.67 -15.88 -1.91
C THR A 322 20.37 -15.85 -3.40
N TYR A 323 19.25 -16.45 -3.84
CA TYR A 323 18.85 -16.48 -5.25
C TYR A 323 17.67 -15.52 -5.51
N PRO A 324 17.62 -14.84 -6.68
CA PRO A 324 18.73 -14.68 -7.62
C PRO A 324 19.85 -13.83 -7.00
N THR A 325 21.06 -13.94 -7.54
CA THR A 325 22.22 -13.16 -7.08
C THR A 325 22.12 -11.69 -7.45
N THR A 326 21.37 -11.37 -8.51
CA THR A 326 21.06 -10.00 -8.91
C THR A 326 20.03 -9.37 -7.96
N PRO A 327 20.12 -8.06 -7.68
CA PRO A 327 19.07 -7.35 -6.97
C PRO A 327 17.73 -7.50 -7.71
N VAL A 328 16.67 -7.79 -6.97
CA VAL A 328 15.30 -7.73 -7.47
C VAL A 328 14.61 -6.64 -6.68
N GLN A 329 14.16 -5.61 -7.39
CA GLN A 329 13.47 -4.48 -6.81
C GLN A 329 12.33 -4.04 -7.72
N ALA A 330 11.27 -3.53 -7.12
CA ALA A 330 10.16 -2.92 -7.83
C ALA A 330 9.77 -1.61 -7.13
N GLN A 331 9.21 -0.68 -7.88
CA GLN A 331 8.70 0.58 -7.35
C GLN A 331 7.37 0.94 -8.00
N ALA A 332 6.55 1.66 -7.24
CA ALA A 332 5.30 2.22 -7.71
C ALA A 332 5.10 3.60 -7.09
N SER A 333 4.39 4.46 -7.80
CA SER A 333 4.03 5.80 -7.34
C SER A 333 2.58 5.85 -6.86
N GLY A 334 2.34 6.70 -5.87
CA GLY A 334 0.99 7.04 -5.41
C GLY A 334 0.98 8.42 -4.75
N ASN A 335 -0.15 8.78 -4.16
CA ASN A 335 -0.29 10.01 -3.39
C ASN A 335 -0.99 9.72 -2.07
N LEU A 336 -0.64 10.48 -1.04
CA LEU A 336 -1.44 10.59 0.17
C LEU A 336 -2.06 11.98 0.19
N THR A 337 -3.39 12.03 0.32
CA THR A 337 -4.16 13.25 0.50
C THR A 337 -4.83 13.25 1.86
N ILE A 338 -4.75 14.38 2.55
CA ILE A 338 -5.53 14.66 3.76
C ILE A 338 -6.47 15.80 3.39
N VAL A 339 -7.77 15.54 3.43
CA VAL A 339 -8.80 16.51 3.05
C VAL A 339 -9.50 16.96 4.32
N VAL A 340 -9.28 18.21 4.70
CA VAL A 340 -9.95 18.83 5.85
C VAL A 340 -11.15 19.60 5.34
N SER A 341 -12.33 19.25 5.84
CA SER A 341 -13.59 19.90 5.47
C SER A 341 -13.76 21.24 6.20
N ASP A 342 -14.66 22.09 5.70
CA ASP A 342 -15.12 23.24 6.49
C ASP A 342 -16.04 22.75 7.62
N LEU A 343 -15.55 22.84 8.86
CA LEU A 343 -16.21 22.36 10.06
C LEU A 343 -16.34 23.52 11.03
N GLY A 344 -17.43 23.53 11.80
CA GLY A 344 -17.71 24.58 12.78
C GLY A 344 -18.61 24.10 13.92
N GLU A 345 -18.28 24.49 15.14
CA GLU A 345 -19.10 24.25 16.34
C GLU A 345 -18.95 25.41 17.34
N ILE A 346 -20.07 25.88 17.90
CA ILE A 346 -20.12 26.76 19.07
C ILE A 346 -20.91 26.04 20.15
N VAL A 347 -20.31 25.87 21.31
CA VAL A 347 -20.98 25.35 22.50
C VAL A 347 -20.97 26.41 23.59
N ALA A 348 -22.15 26.79 24.09
CA ALA A 348 -22.26 27.54 25.34
C ALA A 348 -22.27 26.54 26.50
N ASN A 349 -21.22 26.56 27.32
CA ASN A 349 -21.06 25.62 28.43
C ASN A 349 -21.98 25.95 29.62
N GLN A 350 -22.39 27.22 29.76
CA GLN A 350 -23.43 27.65 30.70
C GLN A 350 -24.60 28.23 29.92
N GLN A 351 -25.81 27.74 30.22
CA GLN A 351 -27.04 28.15 29.54
C GLN A 351 -27.70 29.38 30.17
N THR A 352 -27.31 29.73 31.40
CA THR A 352 -27.87 30.85 32.16
C THR A 352 -26.75 31.67 32.77
N VAL A 353 -26.85 33.00 32.64
CA VAL A 353 -25.95 33.97 33.27
C VAL A 353 -26.80 34.95 34.08
N ASN A 354 -26.54 35.04 35.39
CA ASN A 354 -27.29 35.88 36.30
C ASN A 354 -26.50 37.15 36.65
N LEU A 355 -27.20 38.29 36.66
CA LEU A 355 -26.69 39.60 37.08
C LEU A 355 -27.54 40.11 38.26
N PRO A 356 -27.20 39.77 39.51
CA PRO A 356 -28.05 40.07 40.66
C PRO A 356 -27.98 41.54 41.07
N PHE A 357 -29.12 42.24 41.10
CA PHE A 357 -29.26 43.59 41.65
C PHE A 357 -29.99 43.55 43.00
N THR A 358 -29.30 43.09 44.04
CA THR A 358 -29.87 42.80 45.37
C THR A 358 -29.54 43.84 46.45
N THR A 359 -28.53 44.68 46.23
CA THR A 359 -28.10 45.70 47.19
C THR A 359 -28.05 47.08 46.56
N THR A 360 -28.12 48.14 47.36
CA THR A 360 -27.94 49.52 46.89
C THR A 360 -26.61 49.71 46.17
N SER A 361 -25.54 49.04 46.64
CA SER A 361 -24.23 49.08 45.98
C SER A 361 -24.28 48.62 44.53
N ASN A 362 -25.09 47.59 44.23
CA ASN A 362 -25.25 47.09 42.86
C ASN A 362 -25.90 48.14 41.94
N TYR A 363 -26.85 48.92 42.44
CA TYR A 363 -27.48 50.00 41.67
C TYR A 363 -26.57 51.23 41.53
N VAL A 364 -25.67 51.49 42.48
CA VAL A 364 -24.69 52.60 42.41
C VAL A 364 -23.53 52.26 41.48
N ASN A 365 -22.98 51.06 41.59
CA ASN A 365 -21.73 50.68 40.90
C ASN A 365 -21.96 49.86 39.62
N GLY A 366 -23.17 49.37 39.40
CA GLY A 366 -23.45 48.34 38.40
C GLY A 366 -23.05 46.94 38.89
N VAL A 367 -23.24 45.95 38.02
CA VAL A 367 -22.96 44.54 38.32
C VAL A 367 -22.18 43.93 37.17
N SER A 368 -21.22 43.08 37.51
CA SER A 368 -20.36 42.33 36.60
C SER A 368 -20.30 40.87 37.03
N THR A 369 -20.53 39.95 36.10
CA THR A 369 -20.47 38.50 36.33
C THR A 369 -19.45 37.89 35.38
N ASN A 370 -18.39 37.32 35.97
CA ASN A 370 -17.39 36.53 35.25
C ASN A 370 -17.94 35.14 34.96
N VAL A 371 -17.86 34.71 33.70
CA VAL A 371 -18.29 33.40 33.23
C VAL A 371 -17.08 32.72 32.58
N PRO A 372 -16.24 32.04 33.38
CA PRO A 372 -15.09 31.33 32.85
C PRO A 372 -15.54 30.16 31.96
N SER A 373 -14.75 29.90 30.93
CA SER A 373 -14.99 28.85 29.93
C SER A 373 -16.41 28.89 29.37
N HIS A 374 -16.93 30.07 29.08
CA HIS A 374 -18.32 30.24 28.68
C HIS A 374 -18.63 29.60 27.33
N LEU A 375 -17.79 29.89 26.34
CA LEU A 375 -17.95 29.36 24.99
C LEU A 375 -16.78 28.44 24.67
N LYS A 376 -17.08 27.33 24.00
CA LYS A 376 -16.10 26.50 23.31
C LYS A 376 -16.35 26.61 21.80
N LEU A 377 -15.32 27.01 21.06
CA LEU A 377 -15.37 27.24 19.63
C LEU A 377 -14.43 26.28 18.89
N SER A 378 -14.92 25.69 17.80
CA SER A 378 -14.10 24.99 16.83
C SER A 378 -14.46 25.46 15.43
N LYS A 379 -13.47 25.80 14.61
CA LYS A 379 -13.64 26.14 13.20
C LYS A 379 -12.37 25.82 12.40
N THR A 380 -12.51 25.21 11.23
CA THR A 380 -11.38 24.88 10.34
C THR A 380 -11.11 25.95 9.26
N THR A 381 -11.92 26.99 9.23
CA THR A 381 -11.81 28.15 8.33
C THR A 381 -11.70 29.44 9.14
N PRO A 382 -11.15 30.52 8.57
CA PRO A 382 -11.11 31.80 9.27
C PRO A 382 -12.54 32.24 9.59
N TYR A 383 -12.74 32.93 10.73
CA TYR A 383 -14.10 33.18 11.21
C TYR A 383 -14.28 34.48 11.98
N ASN A 384 -15.51 34.98 11.91
CA ASN A 384 -16.06 35.99 12.80
C ASN A 384 -17.05 35.35 13.76
N VAL A 385 -17.12 35.87 14.99
CA VAL A 385 -18.19 35.51 15.95
C VAL A 385 -19.06 36.72 16.19
N TYR A 386 -20.37 36.53 16.10
CA TYR A 386 -21.36 37.55 16.41
C TYR A 386 -22.22 37.12 17.60
N VAL A 387 -22.70 38.12 18.33
CA VAL A 387 -23.68 37.96 19.39
C VAL A 387 -24.87 38.89 19.15
N ARG A 388 -26.07 38.37 19.39
CA ARG A 388 -27.33 39.14 19.36
C ARG A 388 -28.32 38.57 20.34
N ALA A 389 -29.38 39.32 20.62
CA ALA A 389 -30.54 38.81 21.31
C ALA A 389 -31.74 38.60 20.39
N THR A 390 -32.72 37.86 20.88
CA THR A 390 -34.01 37.68 20.20
C THR A 390 -34.98 38.83 20.45
N THR A 391 -34.80 39.59 21.53
CA THR A 391 -35.66 40.70 21.94
C THR A 391 -34.84 41.97 22.18
N SER A 392 -35.46 43.15 22.11
CA SER A 392 -34.83 44.45 22.37
C SER A 392 -34.82 44.85 23.85
N SER A 393 -35.39 44.01 24.72
CA SER A 393 -35.52 44.25 26.15
C SER A 393 -35.46 42.95 26.94
N PHE A 394 -35.00 43.03 28.18
CA PHE A 394 -35.31 42.01 29.18
C PHE A 394 -36.77 42.15 29.62
N THR A 395 -37.45 41.03 29.84
CA THR A 395 -38.89 41.03 30.16
C THR A 395 -39.20 40.26 31.44
N SER A 396 -40.14 40.79 32.23
CA SER A 396 -40.76 40.13 33.38
C SER A 396 -42.27 40.41 33.35
N GLY A 397 -43.04 39.48 32.80
CA GLY A 397 -44.46 39.71 32.49
C GLY A 397 -44.63 40.88 31.52
N VAL A 398 -45.40 41.89 31.92
CA VAL A 398 -45.61 43.14 31.16
C VAL A 398 -44.49 44.17 31.32
N ASN A 399 -43.56 43.96 32.26
CA ASN A 399 -42.49 44.90 32.56
C ASN A 399 -41.26 44.64 31.70
N SER A 400 -40.58 45.71 31.29
CA SER A 400 -39.39 45.62 30.43
C SER A 400 -38.25 46.52 30.89
N ILE A 401 -37.02 46.08 30.61
CA ILE A 401 -35.77 46.84 30.77
C ILE A 401 -35.06 46.83 29.42
N PRO A 402 -34.66 47.98 28.85
CA PRO A 402 -33.97 48.03 27.57
C PRO A 402 -32.72 47.15 27.57
N LEU A 403 -32.50 46.38 26.50
CA LEU A 403 -31.37 45.44 26.45
C LEU A 403 -30.02 46.15 26.23
N SER A 404 -30.04 47.38 25.72
CA SER A 404 -28.87 48.24 25.51
C SER A 404 -28.10 48.57 26.78
N VAL A 405 -28.63 48.21 27.96
CA VAL A 405 -27.93 48.30 29.25
C VAL A 405 -26.86 47.23 29.42
N LEU A 406 -26.99 46.08 28.73
CA LEU A 406 -26.08 44.94 28.87
C LEU A 406 -24.84 45.11 27.99
N ARG A 407 -23.68 44.81 28.57
CA ARG A 407 -22.40 44.64 27.87
C ARG A 407 -21.94 43.19 27.99
N ILE A 408 -21.43 42.65 26.89
CA ILE A 408 -20.77 41.34 26.83
C ILE A 408 -19.37 41.56 26.31
N GLY A 409 -18.36 41.04 27.00
CA GLY A 409 -16.96 41.23 26.61
C GLY A 409 -16.02 40.18 27.21
N PRO A 410 -14.70 40.37 27.07
CA PRO A 410 -13.70 39.49 27.66
C PRO A 410 -13.66 39.61 29.19
N MET A 411 -13.40 38.49 29.87
CA MET A 411 -12.86 38.54 31.24
C MET A 411 -11.45 39.14 31.23
N ALA A 412 -10.99 39.63 32.39
CA ALA A 412 -9.60 40.08 32.54
C ALA A 412 -8.61 39.00 32.08
N GLY A 413 -7.70 39.36 31.17
CA GLY A 413 -6.72 38.45 30.57
C GLY A 413 -7.18 37.69 29.33
N GLN A 414 -8.48 37.73 28.97
CA GLN A 414 -8.97 37.16 27.70
C GLN A 414 -8.65 38.12 26.55
N THR A 415 -8.03 37.60 25.49
CA THR A 415 -7.68 38.36 24.29
C THR A 415 -8.52 37.95 23.06
N GLY A 416 -8.54 38.84 22.05
CA GLY A 416 -9.20 38.58 20.77
C GLY A 416 -10.72 38.51 20.85
N VAL A 417 -11.32 39.21 21.81
CA VAL A 417 -12.77 39.35 22.03
C VAL A 417 -13.07 40.83 22.31
N ASN A 418 -14.02 41.40 21.58
CA ASN A 418 -14.47 42.78 21.73
C ASN A 418 -15.53 42.89 22.84
N THR A 419 -15.58 44.04 23.53
CA THR A 419 -16.74 44.38 24.36
C THR A 419 -17.82 45.00 23.50
N VAL A 420 -19.02 44.44 23.52
CA VAL A 420 -20.16 44.89 22.72
C VAL A 420 -21.36 45.25 23.57
N THR A 421 -22.18 46.17 23.08
CA THR A 421 -23.50 46.50 23.64
C THR A 421 -24.53 45.57 23.03
N LEU A 422 -25.22 44.78 23.86
CA LEU A 422 -26.17 43.79 23.33
C LEU A 422 -27.38 44.47 22.70
N SER A 423 -27.80 43.96 21.54
CA SER A 423 -29.02 44.37 20.84
C SER A 423 -29.59 43.20 20.02
N THR A 424 -30.70 43.43 19.33
CA THR A 424 -31.25 42.48 18.34
C THR A 424 -30.42 42.41 17.07
N THR A 425 -29.59 43.43 16.80
CA THR A 425 -28.67 43.47 15.66
C THR A 425 -27.38 42.74 16.01
N ALA A 426 -26.89 41.88 15.11
CA ALA A 426 -25.64 41.15 15.29
C ALA A 426 -24.47 42.09 15.58
N GLN A 427 -23.86 41.92 16.76
CA GLN A 427 -22.67 42.66 17.16
C GLN A 427 -21.45 41.76 17.02
N GLN A 428 -20.39 42.27 16.41
CA GLN A 428 -19.18 41.50 16.19
C GLN A 428 -18.37 41.36 17.48
N LEU A 429 -18.27 40.12 17.95
CA LEU A 429 -17.56 39.76 19.17
C LEU A 429 -16.10 39.36 18.88
N ILE A 430 -15.86 38.65 17.79
CA ILE A 430 -14.54 38.25 17.31
C ILE A 430 -14.45 38.58 15.82
N GLN A 431 -13.32 39.13 15.40
CA GLN A 431 -13.06 39.52 14.02
C GLN A 431 -11.83 38.78 13.48
N ASN A 432 -11.96 38.26 12.26
CA ASN A 432 -10.91 37.65 11.44
C ASN A 432 -9.99 36.69 12.21
N ALA A 433 -10.58 35.80 13.00
CA ALA A 433 -9.81 34.83 13.78
C ALA A 433 -9.33 33.68 12.89
N ASP A 434 -8.10 33.23 13.13
CA ASP A 434 -7.54 32.05 12.49
C ASP A 434 -8.28 30.77 12.91
N PRO A 435 -8.31 29.73 12.06
CA PRO A 435 -8.87 28.43 12.38
C PRO A 435 -8.35 27.88 13.71
N VAL A 436 -9.23 27.29 14.50
CA VAL A 436 -8.89 26.76 15.81
C VAL A 436 -9.82 25.63 16.21
N ILE A 437 -9.32 24.67 16.97
CA ILE A 437 -10.11 23.58 17.54
C ILE A 437 -10.14 23.72 19.06
N ASP A 438 -11.34 23.64 19.64
CA ASP A 438 -11.58 23.70 21.10
C ASP A 438 -11.05 25.00 21.77
N ARG A 439 -11.16 26.16 21.11
CA ARG A 439 -10.87 27.45 21.73
C ARG A 439 -11.92 27.76 22.81
N THR A 440 -11.45 27.91 24.04
CA THR A 440 -12.28 28.29 25.18
C THR A 440 -12.26 29.82 25.36
N LEU A 441 -13.43 30.42 25.59
CA LEU A 441 -13.58 31.86 25.84
C LEU A 441 -14.12 32.14 27.24
N ASN A 442 -13.39 32.98 27.97
CA ASN A 442 -13.79 33.50 29.27
C ASN A 442 -14.54 34.83 29.09
N MET A 443 -15.83 34.85 29.42
CA MET A 443 -16.73 35.97 29.07
C MET A 443 -17.17 36.74 30.32
N LEU A 444 -17.25 38.06 30.19
CA LEU A 444 -17.76 38.97 31.22
C LEU A 444 -19.09 39.55 30.74
N TYR A 445 -20.10 39.44 31.60
CA TYR A 445 -21.39 40.10 31.42
C TYR A 445 -21.49 41.24 32.42
N SER A 446 -21.90 42.43 31.98
CA SER A 446 -22.01 43.56 32.89
C SER A 446 -23.12 44.54 32.52
N ILE A 447 -23.69 45.16 33.56
CA ILE A 447 -24.51 46.38 33.45
C ILE A 447 -23.71 47.45 34.20
N PRO A 448 -23.09 48.40 33.48
CA PRO A 448 -22.25 49.42 34.12
C PRO A 448 -23.10 50.42 34.91
N ALA A 449 -22.48 51.09 35.89
CA ALA A 449 -23.12 52.14 36.71
C ALA A 449 -23.90 53.17 35.87
N SER A 450 -23.37 53.57 34.71
CA SER A 450 -24.01 54.54 33.81
C SER A 450 -25.33 54.09 33.21
N GLN A 451 -25.68 52.81 33.33
CA GLN A 451 -26.90 52.22 32.79
C GLN A 451 -27.91 51.83 33.87
N THR A 452 -27.56 51.89 35.16
CA THR A 452 -28.43 51.41 36.25
C THR A 452 -29.67 52.27 36.45
N SER A 453 -29.66 53.52 36.02
CA SER A 453 -30.85 54.39 36.01
C SER A 453 -32.03 53.77 35.24
N ASN A 454 -31.76 52.98 34.19
CA ASN A 454 -32.79 52.27 33.42
C ASN A 454 -33.45 51.11 34.18
N LEU A 455 -32.87 50.69 35.31
CA LEU A 455 -33.37 49.62 36.16
C LEU A 455 -34.21 50.18 37.33
N LEU A 456 -34.12 51.48 37.61
CA LEU A 456 -34.85 52.11 38.72
C LEU A 456 -36.36 52.20 38.42
N GLY A 457 -37.17 52.11 39.46
CA GLY A 457 -38.64 52.15 39.36
C GLY A 457 -39.27 50.91 38.72
N LYS A 458 -38.48 49.87 38.43
CA LYS A 458 -38.98 48.59 37.90
C LYS A 458 -39.42 47.69 39.06
N PRO A 459 -40.56 46.97 38.93
CA PRO A 459 -40.97 45.99 39.93
C PRO A 459 -39.89 44.94 40.17
N ALA A 460 -39.75 44.51 41.42
CA ALA A 460 -38.85 43.42 41.79
C ALA A 460 -39.26 42.13 41.06
N GLY A 461 -38.29 41.40 40.53
CA GLY A 461 -38.53 40.16 39.79
C GLY A 461 -37.34 39.77 38.92
N THR A 462 -37.50 38.67 38.19
CA THR A 462 -36.48 38.17 37.24
C THR A 462 -36.84 38.63 35.84
N TYR A 463 -35.95 39.37 35.20
CA TYR A 463 -36.09 39.81 33.82
C TYR A 463 -35.15 38.99 32.93
N THR A 464 -35.66 38.42 31.85
CA THR A 464 -34.90 37.49 31.00
C THR A 464 -34.85 37.95 29.54
N ALA A 465 -33.79 37.53 28.84
CA ALA A 465 -33.63 37.69 27.40
C ALA A 465 -32.77 36.52 26.87
N ASN A 466 -33.04 36.06 25.66
CA ASN A 466 -32.26 34.99 25.03
C ASN A 466 -31.14 35.58 24.18
N ILE A 467 -29.94 34.99 24.30
CA ILE A 467 -28.72 35.42 23.62
C ILE A 467 -28.30 34.32 22.65
N ILE A 468 -27.95 34.71 21.42
CA ILE A 468 -27.53 33.81 20.36
C ILE A 468 -26.11 34.18 19.93
N TYR A 469 -25.24 33.18 19.90
CA TYR A 469 -23.91 33.26 19.32
C TYR A 469 -23.90 32.54 17.96
N SER A 470 -23.16 33.10 17.00
CA SER A 470 -23.09 32.53 15.65
C SER A 470 -21.74 32.78 14.99
N PHE A 471 -21.32 31.84 14.14
CA PHE A 471 -20.23 32.05 13.18
C PHE A 471 -20.76 32.72 11.92
N VAL A 472 -19.92 33.55 11.31
CA VAL A 472 -20.08 33.98 9.92
C VAL A 472 -18.71 33.86 9.26
N ALA A 473 -18.69 33.45 7.98
CA ALA A 473 -17.48 33.53 7.16
C ALA A 473 -17.04 35.01 7.06
N PRO A 474 -15.73 35.32 7.10
CA PRO A 474 -15.23 36.70 7.08
C PRO A 474 -15.64 37.51 5.86
#